data_AF-A0A519VWC4-F1
#
_entry.id   AF-A0A519VWC4-F1
#
_cell.length_a   1.000
_cell.length_b   1.000
_cell.length_c   1.000
_cell.angle_alpha   90.00
_cell.angle_beta   90.00
_cell.angle_gamma   90.00
#
_symmetry.space_group_name_H-M   'P 1'
#
loop_
_entity.id
_entity.type
_entity.pdbx_description
1 polymer ?
#
loop_
_entity_poly.entity_id
_entity_poly.type
_entity_poly.pdbx_seq_one_letter_code
_entity_poly.pdbx_strand_id
1 'polypeptide(L)'
;MTVEFVPTEWFDENAIKLPNYKVGRVNFGQGRSYIKIDQDGTLAQPFRLYTSLTTSIAQSMPTPKALEDWKFSLGKKEADRQMKVRAHFGTMMHIEIGKFIMEGVYDLDKCDEVVENYTSDNNFWDNDCTLWAHELKEDMLAFVQFYNDYEIVPLGLEYVLLSDKRGFGTPIDLVCYMMVDEKGEWGEVYKSGERKGEPKITSKRVKKRAIINFKSGRKGFYETHGIQMECEKLLWDENFPESPIDIAMNWAPADWKTTPGYKTKEWQGTTSQEEIKAILVLAQIRYQVKAEKSQYMSMSGVISTADSVVGALQFEDVEDFCNRKFGNTPNKKRSHKATEAKQAALTKSFTSSALPI
;
A
#
# COMPACT_ATOMS: atom_id res chain seq x y z
N MET A 1 8.35 15.39 8.46
CA MET A 1 7.22 14.84 7.68
C MET A 1 7.66 14.69 6.24
N THR A 2 7.07 13.75 5.52
CA THR A 2 7.20 13.67 4.05
C THR A 2 5.81 13.63 3.44
N VAL A 3 5.68 14.12 2.22
CA VAL A 3 4.48 13.92 1.42
C VAL A 3 4.85 13.70 -0.03
N GLU A 4 4.20 12.76 -0.70
CA GLU A 4 4.49 12.39 -2.10
C GLU A 4 3.20 12.04 -2.84
N PHE A 5 3.22 12.17 -4.15
CA PHE A 5 2.13 11.68 -5.00
C PHE A 5 2.17 10.15 -5.03
N VAL A 6 1.00 9.51 -4.95
CA VAL A 6 0.88 8.05 -5.07
C VAL A 6 -0.04 7.75 -6.26
N PRO A 7 0.53 7.38 -7.42
CA PRO A 7 -0.26 6.95 -8.56
C PRO A 7 -0.86 5.57 -8.30
N THR A 8 -2.00 5.31 -8.95
CA THR A 8 -2.37 3.94 -9.33
C THR A 8 -1.31 3.43 -10.31
N GLU A 9 -0.74 2.25 -10.06
CA GLU A 9 0.36 1.72 -10.87
C GLU A 9 -0.12 1.41 -12.29
N TRP A 10 -1.26 0.74 -12.42
CA TRP A 10 -1.85 0.39 -13.72
C TRP A 10 -3.35 0.14 -13.60
N PHE A 11 -4.11 0.37 -14.68
CA PHE A 11 -5.51 -0.04 -14.81
C PHE A 11 -5.93 -0.21 -16.27
N ASP A 12 -6.94 -1.04 -16.50
CA ASP A 12 -7.61 -1.14 -17.81
C ASP A 12 -8.65 -0.03 -17.96
N GLU A 13 -8.30 0.98 -18.75
CA GLU A 13 -9.14 2.15 -19.05
C GLU A 13 -10.47 1.82 -19.74
N ASN A 14 -10.57 0.64 -20.37
CA ASN A 14 -11.82 0.18 -20.99
C ASN A 14 -12.72 -0.54 -19.99
N ALA A 15 -12.19 -0.96 -18.84
CA ALA A 15 -12.92 -1.75 -17.87
C ALA A 15 -13.23 -1.00 -16.57
N ILE A 16 -12.32 -0.15 -16.09
CA ILE A 16 -12.49 0.67 -14.87
C ILE A 16 -11.97 2.09 -15.08
N LYS A 17 -12.51 3.04 -14.30
CA LYS A 17 -12.15 4.48 -14.37
C LYS A 17 -11.45 4.92 -13.10
N LEU A 18 -10.40 5.74 -13.20
CA LEU A 18 -9.82 6.41 -12.04
C LEU A 18 -10.85 7.28 -11.33
N PRO A 19 -10.75 7.40 -9.99
CA PRO A 19 -11.50 8.41 -9.26
C PRO A 19 -11.22 9.81 -9.82
N ASN A 20 -12.18 10.73 -9.64
CA ASN A 20 -12.00 12.13 -10.05
C ASN A 20 -11.12 12.93 -9.06
N TYR A 21 -10.04 12.31 -8.59
CA TYR A 21 -9.03 12.91 -7.71
C TYR A 21 -7.71 12.15 -7.85
N LYS A 22 -6.63 12.87 -7.61
CA LYS A 22 -5.28 12.35 -7.38
C LYS A 22 -5.07 12.11 -5.89
N VAL A 23 -4.11 11.26 -5.53
CA VAL A 23 -3.83 10.92 -4.13
C VAL A 23 -2.40 11.30 -3.75
N GLY A 24 -2.26 11.99 -2.62
CA GLY A 24 -0.98 12.18 -1.95
C GLY A 24 -0.88 11.30 -0.71
N ARG A 25 0.31 10.81 -0.37
CA ARG A 25 0.63 10.10 0.88
C ARG A 25 1.47 10.97 1.77
N VAL A 26 1.00 11.23 2.98
CA VAL A 26 1.67 12.00 4.02
C VAL A 26 2.19 11.04 5.10
N ASN A 27 3.49 11.09 5.40
CA ASN A 27 4.10 10.34 6.49
C ASN A 27 4.46 11.28 7.65
N PHE A 28 3.95 10.96 8.83
CA PHE A 28 4.23 11.67 10.08
C PHE A 28 4.13 10.73 11.29
N GLY A 29 5.03 10.92 12.26
CA GLY A 29 5.10 10.04 13.44
C GLY A 29 5.36 8.58 13.06
N GLN A 30 4.55 7.67 13.59
CA GLN A 30 4.63 6.21 13.40
C GLN A 30 3.53 5.68 12.45
N GLY A 31 3.07 6.48 11.50
CA GLY A 31 2.02 6.08 10.57
C GLY A 31 1.98 6.94 9.32
N ARG A 32 0.95 6.71 8.51
CA ARG A 32 0.70 7.46 7.28
C ARG A 32 -0.78 7.75 7.07
N SER A 33 -1.06 8.88 6.43
CA SER A 33 -2.39 9.25 5.93
C SER A 33 -2.31 9.60 4.45
N TYR A 34 -3.45 9.66 3.80
CA TYR A 34 -3.61 10.15 2.44
C TYR A 34 -4.34 11.49 2.42
N ILE A 35 -4.19 12.20 1.31
CA ILE A 35 -4.86 13.46 1.00
C ILE A 35 -5.38 13.39 -0.44
N LYS A 36 -6.44 14.14 -0.72
CA LYS A 36 -6.92 14.36 -2.09
C LYS A 36 -6.17 15.52 -2.73
N ILE A 37 -5.82 15.32 -3.99
CA ILE A 37 -5.25 16.33 -4.87
C ILE A 37 -6.22 16.44 -6.05
N ASP A 38 -6.62 17.65 -6.42
CA ASP A 38 -7.50 17.88 -7.56
C ASP A 38 -6.78 17.56 -8.87
N GLN A 39 -7.54 17.41 -9.96
CA GLN A 39 -6.97 17.01 -11.26
C GLN A 39 -5.88 17.97 -11.75
N ASP A 40 -6.03 19.26 -11.45
CA ASP A 40 -5.07 20.32 -11.76
C ASP A 40 -3.79 20.28 -10.92
N GLY A 41 -3.69 19.34 -9.98
CA GLY A 41 -2.54 19.14 -9.10
C GLY A 41 -2.60 19.94 -7.80
N THR A 42 -3.69 20.67 -7.55
CA THR A 42 -3.84 21.46 -6.33
C THR A 42 -4.34 20.62 -5.16
N LEU A 43 -4.03 21.02 -3.92
CA LEU A 43 -4.54 20.35 -2.72
C LEU A 43 -6.07 20.53 -2.62
N ALA A 44 -6.82 19.44 -2.55
CA ALA A 44 -8.28 19.49 -2.48
C ALA A 44 -8.77 20.11 -1.16
N GLN A 45 -9.87 20.86 -1.24
CA GLN A 45 -10.48 21.57 -0.12
C GLN A 45 -11.95 21.15 0.12
N PRO A 46 -12.42 21.07 1.38
CA PRO A 46 -11.68 21.33 2.61
C PRO A 46 -10.59 20.27 2.85
N PHE A 47 -9.44 20.68 3.39
CA PHE A 47 -8.35 19.77 3.69
C PHE A 47 -8.83 18.62 4.58
N ARG A 48 -8.45 17.41 4.22
CA ARG A 48 -8.81 16.21 4.95
C ARG A 48 -7.70 15.17 4.91
N LEU A 49 -7.39 14.64 6.08
CA LEU A 49 -6.58 13.43 6.20
C LEU A 49 -7.47 12.18 6.11
N TYR A 50 -7.02 11.22 5.31
CA TYR A 50 -7.59 9.89 5.22
C TYR A 50 -6.59 8.92 5.84
N THR A 51 -6.85 8.44 7.05
CA THR A 51 -5.89 7.57 7.74
C THR A 51 -5.64 6.31 6.92
N SER A 52 -4.39 5.89 6.70
CA SER A 52 -4.18 4.66 5.93
C SER A 52 -4.73 3.45 6.66
N LEU A 53 -5.28 2.48 5.92
CA LEU A 53 -5.89 1.29 6.50
C LEU A 53 -4.95 0.52 7.45
N THR A 54 -3.68 0.37 7.07
CA THR A 54 -2.67 -0.26 7.91
C THR A 54 -2.39 0.52 9.19
N THR A 55 -2.40 1.86 9.13
CA THR A 55 -2.29 2.70 10.33
C THR A 55 -3.56 2.60 11.19
N SER A 56 -4.75 2.55 10.57
CA SER A 56 -6.00 2.39 11.29
C SER A 56 -6.05 1.10 12.10
N ILE A 57 -5.64 -0.02 11.51
CA ILE A 57 -5.55 -1.30 12.22
C ILE A 57 -4.52 -1.23 13.34
N ALA A 58 -3.31 -0.73 13.06
CA ALA A 58 -2.21 -0.68 14.04
C ALA A 58 -2.51 0.21 15.26
N GLN A 59 -3.30 1.27 15.10
CA GLN A 59 -3.65 2.20 16.19
C GLN A 59 -4.88 1.77 16.99
N SER A 60 -5.68 0.86 16.44
CA SER A 60 -6.98 0.47 17.02
C SER A 60 -6.97 -0.93 17.62
N MET A 61 -6.17 -1.85 17.08
CA MET A 61 -6.14 -3.25 17.50
C MET A 61 -4.96 -3.54 18.43
N PRO A 62 -5.13 -4.41 19.44
CA PRO A 62 -4.01 -4.92 20.23
C PRO A 62 -3.06 -5.74 19.34
N THR A 63 -1.78 -5.82 19.75
CA THR A 63 -0.86 -6.75 19.09
C THR A 63 -1.28 -8.18 19.45
N PRO A 64 -1.40 -9.10 18.47
CA PRO A 64 -1.76 -10.48 18.78
C PRO A 64 -0.74 -11.13 19.72
N LYS A 65 -1.22 -11.87 20.73
CA LYS A 65 -0.36 -12.51 21.76
C LYS A 65 0.77 -13.34 21.16
N ALA A 66 0.50 -14.11 20.11
CA ALA A 66 1.54 -14.92 19.45
C ALA A 66 2.67 -14.06 18.84
N LEU A 67 2.34 -12.87 18.33
CA LEU A 67 3.33 -11.92 17.82
C LEU A 67 4.10 -11.26 18.98
N GLU A 68 3.45 -10.96 20.09
CA GLU A 68 4.12 -10.46 21.30
C GLU A 68 5.10 -11.47 21.88
N ASP A 69 4.66 -12.72 22.04
CA ASP A 69 5.49 -13.81 22.56
C ASP A 69 6.70 -14.08 21.64
N TRP A 70 6.51 -13.99 20.32
CA TRP A 70 7.60 -14.07 19.33
C TRP A 70 8.58 -12.88 19.42
N LYS A 71 8.08 -11.65 19.56
CA LYS A 71 8.93 -10.46 19.76
C LYS A 71 9.74 -10.58 21.04
N PHE A 72 9.14 -11.12 22.09
CA PHE A 72 9.79 -11.31 23.39
C PHE A 72 10.90 -12.37 23.31
N SER A 73 10.67 -13.49 22.62
CA SER A 73 11.65 -14.57 22.52
C SER A 73 12.92 -14.19 21.73
N LEU A 74 12.79 -13.31 20.74
CA LEU A 74 13.93 -12.78 19.97
C LEU A 74 14.61 -11.58 20.65
N GLY A 75 13.86 -10.83 21.45
CA GLY A 75 14.23 -9.50 21.91
C GLY A 75 13.94 -8.43 20.85
N LYS A 76 13.61 -7.23 21.33
CA LYS A 76 13.07 -6.13 20.49
C LYS A 76 13.93 -5.80 19.27
N LYS A 77 15.25 -5.69 19.43
CA LYS A 77 16.16 -5.29 18.35
C LYS A 77 16.12 -6.28 17.18
N GLU A 78 16.15 -7.57 17.49
CA GLU A 78 16.15 -8.62 16.47
C GLU A 78 14.77 -8.78 15.83
N ALA A 79 13.70 -8.68 16.62
CA ALA A 79 12.35 -8.69 16.08
C ALA A 79 12.09 -7.49 15.13
N ASP A 80 12.52 -6.29 15.51
CA ASP A 80 12.41 -5.08 14.67
C ASP A 80 13.23 -5.23 13.37
N ARG A 81 14.43 -5.84 13.44
CA ARG A 81 15.25 -6.17 12.26
C ARG A 81 14.52 -7.13 11.33
N GLN A 82 14.06 -8.28 11.83
CA GLN A 82 13.38 -9.29 11.02
C GLN A 82 12.07 -8.75 10.40
N MET A 83 11.30 -7.95 11.16
CA MET A 83 10.12 -7.28 10.61
C MET A 83 10.48 -6.33 9.47
N LYS A 84 11.56 -5.55 9.60
CA LYS A 84 12.03 -4.64 8.54
C LYS A 84 12.49 -5.40 7.29
N VAL A 85 13.29 -6.46 7.46
CA VAL A 85 13.74 -7.34 6.37
C VAL A 85 12.54 -7.89 5.61
N ARG A 86 11.56 -8.46 6.32
CA ARG A 86 10.37 -9.04 5.68
C ARG A 86 9.46 -8.00 5.04
N ALA A 87 9.41 -6.77 5.56
CA ALA A 87 8.66 -5.67 4.94
C ALA A 87 9.29 -5.24 3.61
N HIS A 88 10.63 -5.14 3.55
CA HIS A 88 11.33 -4.85 2.30
C HIS A 88 11.16 -5.96 1.27
N PHE A 89 11.32 -7.23 1.65
CA PHE A 89 11.07 -8.36 0.76
C PHE A 89 9.64 -8.38 0.22
N GLY A 90 8.65 -8.18 1.10
CA GLY A 90 7.24 -8.14 0.69
C GLY A 90 6.93 -7.02 -0.30
N THR A 91 7.56 -5.85 -0.15
CA THR A 91 7.42 -4.73 -1.09
C THR A 91 8.02 -5.07 -2.46
N MET A 92 9.22 -5.66 -2.49
CA MET A 92 9.84 -6.14 -3.73
C MET A 92 8.95 -7.20 -4.43
N MET A 93 8.43 -8.16 -3.67
CA MET A 93 7.52 -9.19 -4.21
C MET A 93 6.27 -8.57 -4.86
N HIS A 94 5.66 -7.55 -4.23
CA HIS A 94 4.51 -6.84 -4.82
C HIS A 94 4.87 -6.18 -6.16
N ILE A 95 6.01 -5.49 -6.22
CA ILE A 95 6.50 -4.83 -7.44
C ILE A 95 6.68 -5.85 -8.58
N GLU A 96 7.32 -6.99 -8.29
CA GLU A 96 7.57 -8.01 -9.32
C GLU A 96 6.30 -8.74 -9.77
N ILE A 97 5.33 -8.96 -8.87
CA ILE A 97 3.99 -9.42 -9.24
C ILE A 97 3.31 -8.40 -10.18
N GLY A 98 3.36 -7.11 -9.84
CA GLY A 98 2.82 -6.04 -10.68
C GLY A 98 3.42 -6.03 -12.09
N LYS A 99 4.75 -6.15 -12.20
CA LYS A 99 5.45 -6.27 -13.49
C LYS A 99 4.99 -7.46 -14.30
N PHE A 100 4.93 -8.65 -13.69
CA PHE A 100 4.44 -9.85 -14.40
C PHE A 100 3.01 -9.65 -14.91
N ILE A 101 2.13 -9.03 -14.13
CA ILE A 101 0.74 -8.77 -14.54
C ILE A 101 0.68 -7.82 -15.74
N MET A 102 1.53 -6.79 -15.77
CA MET A 102 1.56 -5.82 -16.88
C MET A 102 2.22 -6.39 -18.15
N GLU A 103 3.27 -7.19 -18.00
CA GLU A 103 4.10 -7.67 -19.12
C GLU A 103 3.65 -9.05 -19.64
N GLY A 104 2.96 -9.84 -18.82
CA GLY A 104 2.54 -11.21 -19.11
C GLY A 104 3.69 -12.23 -19.12
N VAL A 105 4.91 -11.81 -18.80
CA VAL A 105 6.12 -12.64 -18.79
C VAL A 105 6.98 -12.30 -17.56
N TYR A 106 7.73 -13.27 -17.06
CA TYR A 106 8.66 -13.06 -15.95
C TYR A 106 9.91 -13.92 -16.12
N ASP A 107 11.09 -13.31 -15.99
CA ASP A 107 12.39 -13.97 -16.16
C ASP A 107 13.01 -14.34 -14.81
N LEU A 108 12.94 -15.63 -14.46
CA LEU A 108 13.45 -16.14 -13.18
C LEU A 108 14.98 -16.04 -13.07
N ASP A 109 15.71 -15.99 -14.18
CA ASP A 109 17.17 -15.91 -14.15
C ASP A 109 17.66 -14.50 -13.78
N LYS A 110 16.76 -13.50 -13.78
CA LYS A 110 17.04 -12.12 -13.37
C LYS A 110 16.74 -11.80 -11.91
N CYS A 111 16.21 -12.73 -11.11
CA CYS A 111 15.85 -12.41 -9.72
C CYS A 111 17.05 -11.95 -8.87
N ASP A 112 18.27 -12.40 -9.18
CA ASP A 112 19.47 -11.92 -8.49
C ASP A 112 19.73 -10.43 -8.77
N GLU A 113 19.59 -10.00 -10.03
CA GLU A 113 19.68 -8.59 -10.43
C GLU A 113 18.54 -7.76 -9.84
N VAL A 114 17.31 -8.30 -9.79
CA VAL A 114 16.16 -7.64 -9.16
C VAL A 114 16.43 -7.33 -7.69
N VAL A 115 16.98 -8.30 -6.94
CA VAL A 115 17.31 -8.12 -5.53
C VAL A 115 18.44 -7.10 -5.35
N GLU A 116 19.48 -7.16 -6.17
CA GLU A 116 20.60 -6.20 -6.12
C GLU A 116 20.13 -4.77 -6.39
N ASN A 117 19.35 -4.57 -7.46
CA ASN A 117 18.79 -3.27 -7.80
C ASN A 117 17.88 -2.73 -6.70
N TYR A 118 16.95 -3.55 -6.19
CA TYR A 118 16.03 -3.13 -5.14
C TYR A 118 16.76 -2.75 -3.84
N THR A 119 17.75 -3.54 -3.42
CA THR A 119 18.54 -3.27 -2.20
C THR A 119 19.38 -2.00 -2.34
N SER A 120 19.98 -1.79 -3.52
CA SER A 120 20.71 -0.56 -3.85
C SER A 120 19.80 0.67 -3.85
N ASP A 121 18.69 0.63 -4.58
CA ASP A 121 17.75 1.77 -4.73
C ASP A 121 17.12 2.19 -3.40
N ASN A 122 16.91 1.23 -2.50
CA ASN A 122 16.35 1.48 -1.18
C ASN A 122 17.41 1.70 -0.08
N ASN A 123 18.71 1.71 -0.43
CA ASN A 123 19.82 1.79 0.51
C ASN A 123 19.65 0.83 1.70
N PHE A 124 19.26 -0.41 1.40
CA PHE A 124 18.90 -1.42 2.38
C PHE A 124 19.68 -2.70 2.11
N TRP A 125 20.38 -3.19 3.13
CA TRP A 125 21.00 -4.51 3.09
C TRP A 125 20.93 -5.18 4.46
N ASP A 126 20.77 -6.50 4.44
CA ASP A 126 20.83 -7.38 5.59
C ASP A 126 21.31 -8.78 5.14
N ASN A 127 21.95 -9.55 6.02
CA ASN A 127 22.39 -10.92 5.73
C ASN A 127 21.26 -11.80 5.18
N ASP A 128 20.02 -11.61 5.66
CA ASP A 128 18.87 -12.41 5.22
C ASP A 128 18.49 -12.13 3.75
N CYS A 129 19.01 -11.04 3.14
CA CYS A 129 18.79 -10.73 1.74
C CYS A 129 19.44 -11.74 0.79
N THR A 130 20.44 -12.51 1.24
CA THR A 130 21.13 -13.49 0.38
C THR A 130 20.22 -14.63 -0.09
N LEU A 131 19.08 -14.83 0.58
CA LEU A 131 18.09 -15.85 0.22
C LEU A 131 16.97 -15.30 -0.67
N TRP A 132 16.88 -13.96 -0.84
CA TRP A 132 15.73 -13.32 -1.46
C TRP A 132 15.54 -13.70 -2.92
N ALA A 133 16.62 -13.89 -3.70
CA ALA A 133 16.48 -14.25 -5.10
C ALA A 133 15.81 -15.62 -5.26
N HIS A 134 16.17 -16.59 -4.41
CA HIS A 134 15.54 -17.91 -4.39
C HIS A 134 14.10 -17.84 -3.88
N GLU A 135 13.87 -17.15 -2.75
CA GLU A 135 12.50 -16.98 -2.20
C GLU A 135 11.58 -16.29 -3.23
N LEU A 136 12.06 -15.26 -3.94
CA LEU A 136 11.32 -14.55 -4.97
C LEU A 136 10.99 -15.46 -6.17
N LYS A 137 11.92 -16.30 -6.64
CA LYS A 137 11.63 -17.28 -7.71
C LYS A 137 10.49 -18.21 -7.29
N GLU A 138 10.52 -18.71 -6.06
CA GLU A 138 9.47 -19.59 -5.54
C GLU A 138 8.11 -18.88 -5.44
N ASP A 139 8.11 -17.64 -4.97
CA ASP A 139 6.90 -16.84 -4.77
C ASP A 139 6.29 -16.42 -6.11
N MET A 140 7.11 -16.04 -7.10
CA MET A 140 6.65 -15.70 -8.45
C MET A 140 6.06 -16.91 -9.17
N LEU A 141 6.67 -18.10 -9.05
CA LEU A 141 6.11 -19.34 -9.59
C LEU A 141 4.76 -19.68 -8.95
N ALA A 142 4.63 -19.50 -7.63
CA ALA A 142 3.36 -19.68 -6.94
C ALA A 142 2.28 -18.69 -7.44
N PHE A 143 2.69 -17.43 -7.72
CA PHE A 143 1.77 -16.42 -8.26
C PHE A 143 1.32 -16.75 -9.67
N VAL A 144 2.25 -17.14 -10.56
CA VAL A 144 1.94 -17.55 -11.94
C VAL A 144 1.00 -18.76 -11.97
N GLN A 145 1.18 -19.72 -11.06
CA GLN A 145 0.25 -20.84 -10.92
C GLN A 145 -1.15 -20.35 -10.54
N PHE A 146 -1.29 -19.49 -9.54
CA PHE A 146 -2.57 -18.87 -9.17
C PHE A 146 -3.20 -18.10 -10.33
N TYR A 147 -2.41 -17.30 -11.04
CA TYR A 147 -2.84 -16.51 -12.18
C TYR A 147 -3.48 -17.39 -13.28
N ASN A 148 -2.85 -18.54 -13.56
CA ASN A 148 -3.31 -19.50 -14.56
C ASN A 148 -4.51 -20.33 -14.10
N ASP A 149 -4.49 -20.85 -12.85
CA ASP A 149 -5.57 -21.67 -12.30
C ASP A 149 -6.91 -20.93 -12.36
N TYR A 150 -6.88 -19.64 -12.04
CA TYR A 150 -8.06 -18.79 -11.97
C TYR A 150 -8.30 -17.96 -13.24
N GLU A 151 -7.52 -18.14 -14.30
CA GLU A 151 -7.63 -17.37 -15.55
C GLU A 151 -7.79 -15.87 -15.27
N ILE A 152 -6.87 -15.30 -14.48
CA ILE A 152 -6.96 -13.92 -14.00
C ILE A 152 -6.95 -12.95 -15.18
N VAL A 153 -7.89 -12.01 -15.17
CA VAL A 153 -7.92 -10.85 -16.07
C VAL A 153 -7.81 -9.58 -15.23
N PRO A 154 -6.64 -8.94 -15.18
CA PRO A 154 -6.40 -7.75 -14.37
C PRO A 154 -7.30 -6.58 -14.79
N LEU A 155 -7.74 -5.80 -13.81
CA LEU A 155 -8.52 -4.57 -14.00
C LEU A 155 -7.76 -3.36 -13.45
N GLY A 156 -7.07 -3.51 -12.33
CA GLY A 156 -6.23 -2.46 -11.73
C GLY A 156 -5.21 -3.00 -10.74
N LEU A 157 -4.07 -2.34 -10.65
CA LEU A 157 -2.93 -2.63 -9.77
C LEU A 157 -2.60 -1.44 -8.88
N GLU A 158 -2.31 -1.69 -7.61
CA GLU A 158 -2.02 -0.67 -6.60
C GLU A 158 -3.05 0.47 -6.66
N TYR A 159 -4.32 0.09 -6.76
CA TYR A 159 -5.41 1.00 -7.08
C TYR A 159 -5.80 1.82 -5.86
N VAL A 160 -5.40 3.10 -5.82
CA VAL A 160 -5.51 3.92 -4.62
C VAL A 160 -6.89 4.55 -4.50
N LEU A 161 -7.62 4.18 -3.44
CA LEU A 161 -8.95 4.70 -3.15
C LEU A 161 -9.03 5.36 -1.77
N LEU A 162 -9.93 6.32 -1.65
CA LEU A 162 -10.25 7.04 -0.42
C LEU A 162 -11.74 6.93 -0.12
N SER A 163 -12.09 6.80 1.17
CA SER A 163 -13.48 6.78 1.66
C SER A 163 -13.81 8.11 2.32
N ASP A 164 -14.70 8.88 1.72
CA ASP A 164 -15.22 10.11 2.31
C ASP A 164 -16.15 9.81 3.49
N LYS A 165 -16.90 8.70 3.42
CA LYS A 165 -17.79 8.32 4.52
C LYS A 165 -17.03 7.91 5.77
N ARG A 166 -15.87 7.27 5.63
CA ARG A 166 -15.17 6.61 6.75
C ARG A 166 -13.79 7.19 7.07
N GLY A 167 -13.26 8.11 6.25
CA GLY A 167 -12.04 8.85 6.56
C GLY A 167 -10.75 8.01 6.50
N PHE A 168 -10.72 6.97 5.67
CA PHE A 168 -9.54 6.15 5.45
C PHE A 168 -9.25 5.96 3.97
N GLY A 169 -8.05 5.47 3.66
CA GLY A 169 -7.65 5.11 2.31
C GLY A 169 -6.61 4.00 2.27
N THR A 170 -6.48 3.34 1.14
CA THR A 170 -5.43 2.35 0.87
C THR A 170 -5.27 2.12 -0.63
N PRO A 171 -4.06 1.78 -1.11
CA PRO A 171 -3.95 1.02 -2.36
C PRO A 171 -4.61 -0.35 -2.20
N ILE A 172 -5.24 -0.81 -3.27
CA ILE A 172 -5.73 -2.18 -3.44
C ILE A 172 -4.76 -2.89 -4.38
N ASP A 173 -4.13 -3.97 -3.91
CA ASP A 173 -3.01 -4.62 -4.64
C ASP A 173 -3.44 -5.07 -6.05
N LEU A 174 -4.54 -5.82 -6.18
CA LEU A 174 -5.09 -6.25 -7.46
C LEU A 174 -6.63 -6.26 -7.44
N VAL A 175 -7.22 -5.61 -8.44
CA VAL A 175 -8.61 -5.79 -8.84
C VAL A 175 -8.63 -6.55 -10.15
N CYS A 176 -9.41 -7.62 -10.25
CA CYS A 176 -9.42 -8.46 -11.43
C CYS A 176 -10.78 -9.10 -11.70
N TYR A 177 -10.94 -9.71 -12.86
CA TYR A 177 -11.84 -10.85 -13.00
C TYR A 177 -11.07 -12.15 -12.80
N MET A 178 -11.76 -13.15 -12.30
CA MET A 178 -11.24 -14.50 -12.13
C MET A 178 -12.34 -15.54 -12.41
N MET A 179 -11.94 -16.72 -12.84
CA MET A 179 -12.81 -17.87 -13.08
C MET A 179 -12.80 -18.79 -11.85
N VAL A 180 -13.94 -19.02 -11.23
CA VAL A 180 -14.08 -19.92 -10.08
C VAL A 180 -15.07 -21.04 -10.36
N ASP A 181 -14.86 -22.20 -9.74
CA ASP A 181 -15.82 -23.30 -9.77
C ASP A 181 -16.92 -23.08 -8.75
N GLU A 182 -18.15 -22.89 -9.22
CA GLU A 182 -19.32 -22.70 -8.35
C GLU A 182 -20.27 -23.89 -8.46
N LYS A 183 -20.63 -24.46 -7.29
CA LYS A 183 -21.63 -25.52 -7.20
C LYS A 183 -23.03 -24.90 -7.15
N GLY A 184 -23.90 -25.34 -8.02
CA GLY A 184 -25.26 -24.84 -8.08
C GLY A 184 -26.17 -25.68 -8.97
N GLU A 185 -27.43 -25.29 -9.03
CA GLU A 185 -28.39 -25.85 -9.97
C GLU A 185 -28.25 -25.14 -11.32
N TRP A 186 -27.48 -25.75 -12.23
CA TRP A 186 -27.18 -25.15 -13.54
C TRP A 186 -28.15 -25.60 -14.64
N GLY A 187 -29.36 -26.03 -14.27
CA GLY A 187 -30.37 -26.56 -15.19
C GLY A 187 -30.16 -28.03 -15.58
N GLU A 188 -29.13 -28.69 -15.05
CA GLU A 188 -28.99 -30.14 -15.15
C GLU A 188 -29.98 -30.84 -14.21
N VAL A 189 -30.54 -31.96 -14.68
CA VAL A 189 -31.39 -32.85 -13.86
C VAL A 189 -30.84 -34.27 -13.88
N TYR A 190 -31.19 -35.06 -12.88
CA TYR A 190 -30.86 -36.49 -12.90
C TYR A 190 -31.55 -37.17 -14.09
N LYS A 191 -30.77 -37.89 -14.92
CA LYS A 191 -31.27 -38.49 -16.17
C LYS A 191 -31.94 -39.86 -15.98
N SER A 192 -31.72 -40.51 -14.83
CA SER A 192 -32.22 -41.86 -14.51
C SER A 192 -32.28 -42.09 -13.00
N GLY A 193 -32.96 -43.16 -12.57
CA GLY A 193 -33.14 -43.51 -11.16
C GLY A 193 -34.36 -42.82 -10.51
N GLU A 194 -34.53 -43.02 -9.20
CA GLU A 194 -35.69 -42.50 -8.45
C GLU A 194 -35.76 -40.97 -8.45
N ARG A 195 -34.61 -40.30 -8.54
CA ARG A 195 -34.48 -38.83 -8.55
C ARG A 195 -34.60 -38.22 -9.95
N LYS A 196 -34.97 -39.01 -10.97
CA LYS A 196 -35.01 -38.56 -12.36
C LYS A 196 -35.91 -37.32 -12.50
N GLY A 197 -35.37 -36.27 -13.10
CA GLY A 197 -36.06 -34.99 -13.26
C GLY A 197 -35.85 -33.98 -12.13
N GLU A 198 -35.29 -34.39 -10.98
CA GLU A 198 -34.90 -33.45 -9.93
C GLU A 198 -33.67 -32.63 -10.35
N PRO A 199 -33.55 -31.35 -9.91
CA PRO A 199 -32.37 -30.55 -10.10
C PRO A 199 -31.11 -31.24 -9.57
N LYS A 200 -30.06 -31.21 -10.38
CA LYS A 200 -28.76 -31.76 -10.05
C LYS A 200 -27.81 -30.61 -9.74
N ILE A 201 -27.19 -30.67 -8.56
CA ILE A 201 -26.09 -29.78 -8.21
C ILE A 201 -24.86 -30.19 -9.01
N THR A 202 -24.39 -29.33 -9.90
CA THR A 202 -23.16 -29.51 -10.65
C THR A 202 -22.22 -28.32 -10.47
N SER A 203 -20.95 -28.49 -10.88
CA SER A 203 -19.96 -27.41 -10.83
C SER A 203 -19.89 -26.72 -12.18
N LYS A 204 -19.83 -25.39 -12.18
CA LYS A 204 -19.64 -24.58 -13.38
C LYS A 204 -18.56 -23.53 -13.12
N ARG A 205 -17.65 -23.35 -14.08
CA ARG A 205 -16.72 -22.22 -14.14
C ARG A 205 -17.49 -20.93 -14.38
N VAL A 206 -17.44 -20.01 -13.43
CA VAL A 206 -18.11 -18.71 -13.50
C VAL A 206 -17.10 -17.58 -13.33
N LYS A 207 -17.30 -16.50 -14.07
CA LYS A 207 -16.49 -15.29 -13.97
C LYS A 207 -16.97 -14.45 -12.79
N LYS A 208 -16.04 -14.01 -11.94
CA LYS A 208 -16.29 -13.19 -10.75
C LYS A 208 -15.33 -12.01 -10.73
N ARG A 209 -15.80 -10.84 -10.28
CA ARG A 209 -14.95 -9.68 -10.00
C ARG A 209 -14.36 -9.83 -8.61
N ALA A 210 -13.05 -9.68 -8.48
CA ALA A 210 -12.33 -9.94 -7.24
C ALA A 210 -11.39 -8.80 -6.85
N ILE A 211 -11.20 -8.66 -5.54
CA ILE A 211 -10.04 -8.00 -4.95
C ILE A 211 -9.12 -9.09 -4.38
N ILE A 212 -7.86 -9.04 -4.77
CA ILE A 212 -6.80 -9.91 -4.25
C ILE A 212 -5.79 -9.03 -3.51
N ASN A 213 -5.55 -9.35 -2.24
CA ASN A 213 -4.49 -8.70 -1.45
C ASN A 213 -3.35 -9.69 -1.18
N PHE A 214 -2.13 -9.33 -1.60
CA PHE A 214 -0.96 -10.20 -1.61
C PHE A 214 -0.22 -10.16 -0.26
N LYS A 215 0.12 -11.34 0.27
CA LYS A 215 0.91 -11.50 1.49
C LYS A 215 2.15 -12.34 1.19
N SER A 216 3.33 -11.84 1.53
CA SER A 216 4.59 -12.59 1.40
C SER A 216 4.82 -13.64 2.50
N GLY A 217 3.98 -13.64 3.54
CA GLY A 217 4.11 -14.58 4.66
C GLY A 217 3.55 -15.97 4.36
N ARG A 218 4.40 -17.00 4.43
CA ARG A 218 4.00 -18.41 4.18
C ARG A 218 3.23 -19.07 5.34
N LYS A 219 3.27 -18.47 6.54
CA LYS A 219 2.69 -19.05 7.78
C LYS A 219 1.16 -18.99 7.85
N GLY A 220 0.50 -18.29 6.94
CA GLY A 220 -0.96 -18.21 6.85
C GLY A 220 -1.50 -16.79 7.00
N PHE A 221 -2.82 -16.69 7.14
CA PHE A 221 -3.54 -15.42 7.20
C PHE A 221 -4.07 -15.11 8.59
N TYR A 222 -3.95 -13.86 9.01
CA TYR A 222 -4.35 -13.37 10.32
C TYR A 222 -5.66 -12.58 10.23
N GLU A 223 -6.35 -12.43 11.36
CA GLU A 223 -7.60 -11.66 11.47
C GLU A 223 -7.48 -10.23 10.92
N THR A 224 -6.34 -9.57 11.15
CA THR A 224 -6.05 -8.25 10.59
C THR A 224 -6.05 -8.21 9.07
N HIS A 225 -5.74 -9.34 8.41
CA HIS A 225 -5.87 -9.45 6.96
C HIS A 225 -7.34 -9.49 6.53
N GLY A 226 -8.20 -10.17 7.30
CA GLY A 226 -9.65 -10.15 7.06
C GLY A 226 -10.26 -8.77 7.22
N ILE A 227 -9.87 -8.04 8.28
CA ILE A 227 -10.25 -6.63 8.47
C ILE A 227 -9.80 -5.77 7.28
N GLN A 228 -8.58 -6.00 6.77
CA GLN A 228 -8.08 -5.29 5.60
C GLN A 228 -8.95 -5.58 4.36
N MET A 229 -9.28 -6.84 4.10
CA MET A 229 -10.11 -7.26 2.97
C MET A 229 -11.52 -6.66 3.01
N GLU A 230 -12.17 -6.69 4.17
CA GLU A 230 -13.50 -6.09 4.35
C GLU A 230 -13.46 -4.58 4.11
N CYS A 231 -12.42 -3.89 4.61
CA CYS A 231 -12.23 -2.47 4.36
C CYS A 231 -12.00 -2.15 2.88
N GLU A 232 -11.17 -2.93 2.18
CA GLU A 232 -10.91 -2.76 0.75
C GLU A 232 -12.19 -2.96 -0.09
N LYS A 233 -13.01 -3.96 0.26
CA LYS A 233 -14.33 -4.16 -0.37
C LYS A 233 -15.25 -2.96 -0.14
N LEU A 234 -15.38 -2.48 1.10
CA LEU A 234 -16.19 -1.30 1.42
C LEU A 234 -15.73 -0.05 0.70
N LEU A 235 -14.41 0.10 0.55
CA LEU A 235 -13.78 1.21 -0.14
C LEU A 235 -14.08 1.17 -1.64
N TRP A 236 -14.01 -0.02 -2.24
CA TRP A 236 -14.40 -0.25 -3.63
C TRP A 236 -15.89 0.04 -3.85
N ASP A 237 -16.78 -0.58 -3.07
CA ASP A 237 -18.23 -0.42 -3.22
C ASP A 237 -18.69 1.03 -3.02
N GLU A 238 -17.94 1.84 -2.24
CA GLU A 238 -18.18 3.28 -2.10
C GLU A 238 -17.79 4.08 -3.35
N ASN A 239 -16.68 3.72 -4.00
CA ASN A 239 -16.16 4.43 -5.17
C ASN A 239 -16.77 3.92 -6.49
N PHE A 240 -17.22 2.67 -6.55
CA PHE A 240 -17.77 1.99 -7.74
C PHE A 240 -19.04 1.17 -7.42
N PRO A 241 -20.12 1.79 -6.93
CA PRO A 241 -21.35 1.09 -6.57
C PRO A 241 -22.00 0.32 -7.75
N GLU A 242 -21.73 0.74 -8.98
CA GLU A 242 -22.17 0.07 -10.21
C GLU A 242 -21.40 -1.22 -10.53
N SER A 243 -20.25 -1.43 -9.89
CA SER A 243 -19.33 -2.54 -10.16
C SER A 243 -18.91 -3.25 -8.88
N PRO A 244 -19.86 -3.86 -8.13
CA PRO A 244 -19.55 -4.50 -6.87
C PRO A 244 -18.54 -5.65 -7.02
N ILE A 245 -17.82 -5.92 -5.93
CA ILE A 245 -16.89 -7.04 -5.84
C ILE A 245 -17.64 -8.31 -5.44
N ASP A 246 -17.44 -9.40 -6.19
CA ASP A 246 -17.99 -10.71 -5.85
C ASP A 246 -17.11 -11.44 -4.84
N ILE A 247 -15.78 -11.35 -4.97
CA ILE A 247 -14.82 -12.08 -4.14
C ILE A 247 -13.76 -11.15 -3.56
N ALA A 248 -13.48 -11.26 -2.26
CA ALA A 248 -12.41 -10.51 -1.60
C ALA A 248 -11.55 -11.51 -0.82
N MET A 249 -10.31 -11.69 -1.26
CA MET A 249 -9.42 -12.69 -0.67
C MET A 249 -7.99 -12.21 -0.48
N ASN A 250 -7.30 -12.84 0.47
CA ASN A 250 -5.84 -12.79 0.47
C ASN A 250 -5.26 -13.92 -0.36
N TRP A 251 -4.10 -13.65 -0.94
CA TRP A 251 -3.24 -14.63 -1.58
C TRP A 251 -1.86 -14.63 -0.89
N ALA A 252 -1.24 -15.81 -0.78
CA ALA A 252 0.13 -15.96 -0.29
C ALA A 252 0.81 -17.18 -0.93
N PRO A 253 2.14 -17.17 -1.13
CA PRO A 253 2.87 -18.37 -1.50
C PRO A 253 2.79 -19.42 -0.38
N ALA A 254 2.74 -20.69 -0.77
CA ALA A 254 2.85 -21.82 0.15
C ALA A 254 4.29 -22.35 0.16
N ASP A 255 4.66 -23.10 1.20
CA ASP A 255 5.87 -23.92 1.13
C ASP A 255 5.61 -25.11 0.20
N TRP A 256 6.39 -25.20 -0.88
CA TRP A 256 6.25 -26.25 -1.88
C TRP A 256 7.58 -26.92 -2.21
N LYS A 257 7.53 -28.15 -2.72
CA LYS A 257 8.72 -28.95 -3.06
C LYS A 257 8.76 -29.46 -4.49
N THR A 258 7.58 -29.72 -5.07
CA THR A 258 7.45 -30.33 -6.39
C THR A 258 6.73 -29.43 -7.36
N THR A 259 5.60 -28.88 -6.94
CA THR A 259 4.73 -28.04 -7.78
C THR A 259 4.52 -26.71 -7.08
N PRO A 260 4.62 -25.57 -7.78
CA PRO A 260 4.33 -24.27 -7.20
C PRO A 260 2.97 -24.27 -6.49
N GLY A 261 2.96 -23.81 -5.24
CA GLY A 261 1.79 -23.84 -4.39
C GLY A 261 1.52 -22.49 -3.75
N TYR A 262 0.24 -22.19 -3.57
CA TYR A 262 -0.23 -20.96 -2.92
C TYR A 262 -1.38 -21.27 -1.97
N LYS A 263 -1.72 -20.28 -1.14
CA LYS A 263 -2.86 -20.28 -0.23
C LYS A 263 -3.75 -19.10 -0.62
N THR A 264 -5.05 -19.31 -0.56
CA THR A 264 -6.04 -18.25 -0.61
C THR A 264 -6.93 -18.29 0.62
N LYS A 265 -7.48 -17.15 1.01
CA LYS A 265 -8.52 -17.10 2.03
C LYS A 265 -9.48 -15.95 1.76
N GLU A 266 -10.74 -16.32 1.57
CA GLU A 266 -11.86 -15.39 1.53
C GLU A 266 -12.28 -15.02 2.95
N TRP A 267 -12.61 -13.75 3.14
CA TRP A 267 -12.96 -13.20 4.45
C TRP A 267 -14.36 -12.60 4.51
N GLN A 268 -15.14 -12.74 3.45
CA GLN A 268 -16.46 -12.13 3.36
C GLN A 268 -17.36 -12.55 4.52
N GLY A 269 -17.80 -11.56 5.30
CA GLY A 269 -18.69 -11.74 6.44
C GLY A 269 -18.00 -12.28 7.70
N THR A 270 -16.67 -12.40 7.75
CA THR A 270 -15.98 -12.88 8.96
C THR A 270 -15.86 -11.82 10.04
N THR A 271 -15.83 -10.53 9.65
CA THR A 271 -15.73 -9.39 10.56
C THR A 271 -16.98 -8.54 10.42
N SER A 272 -17.61 -8.20 11.55
CA SER A 272 -18.85 -7.41 11.54
C SER A 272 -18.60 -5.98 11.06
N GLN A 273 -19.59 -5.38 10.39
CA GLN A 273 -19.51 -3.99 9.95
C GLN A 273 -19.41 -3.01 11.12
N GLU A 274 -20.01 -3.36 12.26
CA GLU A 274 -19.92 -2.62 13.52
C GLU A 274 -18.50 -2.60 14.07
N GLU A 275 -17.79 -3.73 13.99
CA GLU A 275 -16.40 -3.84 14.39
C GLU A 275 -15.48 -3.04 13.47
N ILE A 276 -15.65 -3.15 12.15
CA ILE A 276 -14.92 -2.31 11.18
C ILE A 276 -15.14 -0.82 11.49
N LYS A 277 -16.38 -0.42 11.74
CA LYS A 277 -16.71 0.96 12.11
C LYS A 277 -15.99 1.38 13.39
N ALA A 278 -15.98 0.53 14.42
CA ALA A 278 -15.30 0.84 15.68
C ALA A 278 -13.79 1.01 15.49
N ILE A 279 -13.14 0.14 14.71
CA ILE A 279 -11.72 0.22 14.38
C ILE A 279 -11.38 1.55 13.69
N LEU A 280 -12.17 1.96 12.70
CA LEU A 280 -11.94 3.19 11.94
C LEU A 280 -12.20 4.44 12.79
N VAL A 281 -13.24 4.44 13.63
CA VAL A 281 -13.51 5.55 14.57
C VAL A 281 -12.38 5.69 15.60
N LEU A 282 -11.88 4.58 16.16
CA LEU A 282 -10.74 4.61 17.08
C LEU A 282 -9.49 5.16 16.41
N ALA A 283 -9.23 4.80 15.15
CA ALA A 283 -8.10 5.32 14.38
C ALA A 283 -8.22 6.84 14.16
N GLN A 284 -9.43 7.32 13.83
CA GLN A 284 -9.69 8.75 13.70
C GLN A 284 -9.38 9.51 14.99
N ILE A 285 -9.86 9.01 16.13
CA ILE A 285 -9.66 9.63 17.45
C ILE A 285 -8.18 9.61 17.86
N ARG A 286 -7.52 8.45 17.74
CA ARG A 286 -6.16 8.22 18.27
C ARG A 286 -5.07 8.81 17.38
N TYR A 287 -5.30 8.85 16.07
CA TYR A 287 -4.29 9.22 15.08
C TYR A 287 -4.65 10.49 14.31
N GLN A 288 -5.78 10.49 13.58
CA GLN A 288 -6.13 11.59 12.68
C GLN A 288 -6.31 12.92 13.41
N VAL A 289 -7.21 12.98 14.40
CA VAL A 289 -7.51 14.23 15.14
C VAL A 289 -6.27 14.75 15.86
N LYS A 290 -5.39 13.85 16.30
CA LYS A 290 -4.12 14.23 16.93
C LYS A 290 -3.17 14.84 15.89
N ALA A 291 -3.08 14.26 14.69
CA ALA A 291 -2.24 14.76 13.62
C ALA A 291 -2.66 16.14 13.13
N GLU A 292 -3.96 16.36 12.93
CA GLU A 292 -4.52 17.65 12.49
C GLU A 292 -4.26 18.78 13.50
N LYS A 293 -4.14 18.46 14.79
CA LYS A 293 -3.83 19.43 15.86
C LYS A 293 -2.34 19.57 16.14
N SER A 294 -1.49 18.72 15.55
CA SER A 294 -0.06 18.70 15.84
C SER A 294 0.67 19.70 14.97
N GLN A 295 1.61 20.42 15.60
CA GLN A 295 2.59 21.25 14.90
C GLN A 295 3.87 20.45 14.75
N TYR A 296 4.42 20.45 13.54
CA TYR A 296 5.63 19.71 13.22
C TYR A 296 6.74 20.68 12.87
N MET A 297 7.90 20.44 13.48
CA MET A 297 9.10 21.22 13.17
C MET A 297 9.56 20.87 11.75
N SER A 298 9.69 21.90 10.92
CA SER A 298 10.35 21.86 9.63
C SER A 298 11.59 22.74 9.63
N MET A 299 12.63 22.23 8.97
CA MET A 299 13.91 22.89 8.81
C MET A 299 14.05 23.25 7.34
N SER A 300 14.11 24.55 7.01
CA SER A 300 14.25 24.98 5.62
C SER A 300 14.90 26.36 5.50
N GLY A 301 15.53 26.62 4.35
CA GLY A 301 16.18 27.89 4.04
C GLY A 301 17.70 27.78 3.91
N VAL A 302 18.36 28.93 3.76
CA VAL A 302 19.82 29.05 3.73
C VAL A 302 20.27 29.79 4.97
N ILE A 303 21.24 29.22 5.68
CA ILE A 303 21.83 29.78 6.90
C ILE A 303 23.30 30.15 6.64
N SER A 304 23.74 31.28 7.16
CA SER A 304 25.14 31.72 7.15
C SER A 304 25.70 31.78 8.57
N THR A 305 27.03 31.95 8.69
CA THR A 305 27.72 32.09 9.98
C THR A 305 27.28 33.32 10.79
N ALA A 306 26.60 34.28 10.16
CA ALA A 306 26.07 35.47 10.81
C ALA A 306 24.59 35.34 11.22
N ASP A 307 23.91 34.27 10.81
CA ASP A 307 22.48 34.09 11.06
C ASP A 307 22.23 33.31 12.36
N SER A 308 21.18 33.70 13.09
CA SER A 308 20.63 32.86 14.16
C SER A 308 19.92 31.64 13.57
N VAL A 309 20.19 30.46 14.14
CA VAL A 309 19.54 29.18 13.74
C VAL A 309 18.03 29.18 13.98
N VAL A 310 17.54 30.04 14.87
CA VAL A 310 16.11 30.10 15.23
C VAL A 310 15.24 30.41 14.00
N GLY A 311 15.73 31.23 13.06
CA GLY A 311 15.00 31.57 11.84
C GLY A 311 14.89 30.43 10.81
N ALA A 312 15.70 29.38 10.95
CA ALA A 312 15.67 28.20 10.08
C ALA A 312 14.68 27.13 10.58
N LEU A 313 14.16 27.29 11.80
CA LEU A 313 13.16 26.42 12.40
C LEU A 313 11.77 27.03 12.19
N GLN A 314 10.88 26.27 11.56
CA GLN A 314 9.48 26.63 11.42
C GLN A 314 8.64 25.52 12.04
N PHE A 315 7.49 25.88 12.61
CA PHE A 315 6.47 24.94 13.02
C PHE A 315 5.29 25.15 12.08
N GLU A 316 4.90 24.09 11.40
CA GLU A 316 3.76 24.08 10.48
C GLU A 316 2.87 22.89 10.82
N ASP A 317 1.57 23.02 10.61
CA ASP A 317 0.66 21.88 10.68
C ASP A 317 0.73 21.05 9.38
N VAL A 318 -0.05 19.96 9.34
CA VAL A 318 -0.04 19.04 8.21
C VAL A 318 -0.64 19.69 6.95
N GLU A 319 -1.63 20.56 7.10
CA GLU A 319 -2.27 21.23 5.97
C GLU A 319 -1.29 22.23 5.34
N ASP A 320 -0.67 23.09 6.13
CA ASP A 320 0.35 24.04 5.69
C ASP A 320 1.51 23.34 4.97
N PHE A 321 1.97 22.21 5.53
CA PHE A 321 3.01 21.39 4.91
C PHE A 321 2.58 20.85 3.53
N CYS A 322 1.36 20.36 3.42
CA CYS A 322 0.83 19.84 2.15
C CYS A 322 0.59 20.97 1.13
N ASN A 323 0.05 22.11 1.57
CA ASN A 323 -0.15 23.30 0.74
C ASN A 323 1.18 23.87 0.21
N ARG A 324 2.28 23.75 0.97
CA ARG A 324 3.59 24.14 0.47
C ARG A 324 4.09 23.25 -0.67
N LYS A 325 3.64 21.99 -0.74
CA LYS A 325 4.04 21.04 -1.78
C LYS A 325 3.07 21.00 -2.97
N PHE A 326 1.76 21.10 -2.72
CA PHE A 326 0.69 20.94 -3.72
C PHE A 326 -0.30 22.09 -3.78
N GLY A 327 -0.19 23.10 -2.92
CA GLY A 327 -1.16 24.19 -2.87
C GLY A 327 -0.93 25.26 -3.94
N ASN A 328 -1.99 26.00 -4.23
CA ASN A 328 -2.00 27.25 -5.00
C ASN A 328 -1.62 28.47 -4.14
N THR A 329 -0.74 28.29 -3.14
CA THR A 329 -0.34 29.41 -2.29
C THR A 329 0.52 30.33 -3.16
N PRO A 330 0.12 31.60 -3.42
CA PRO A 330 1.03 32.57 -4.01
C PRO A 330 2.22 32.59 -3.08
N ASN A 331 3.34 32.04 -3.56
CA ASN A 331 4.61 31.94 -2.87
C ASN A 331 4.74 33.23 -2.07
N LYS A 332 4.54 33.19 -0.75
CA LYS A 332 4.35 34.39 0.07
C LYS A 332 5.72 35.03 0.11
N LYS A 333 6.03 35.79 -0.94
CA LYS A 333 7.36 35.89 -1.58
C LYS A 333 8.45 35.39 -0.62
N ARG A 334 8.74 34.09 -0.61
CA ARG A 334 10.10 33.67 -0.28
C ARG A 334 10.87 34.22 -1.44
N SER A 335 11.33 35.46 -1.29
CA SER A 335 12.03 36.15 -2.36
C SER A 335 13.24 35.26 -2.66
N HIS A 336 13.20 34.55 -3.79
CA HIS A 336 14.38 33.89 -4.34
C HIS A 336 15.56 34.86 -4.34
N LYS A 337 15.29 36.16 -4.49
CA LYS A 337 16.25 37.27 -4.29
C LYS A 337 17.00 37.26 -2.95
N ALA A 338 16.41 36.89 -1.82
CA ALA A 338 17.11 36.88 -0.53
C ALA A 338 18.04 35.66 -0.40
N THR A 339 17.61 34.52 -0.94
CA THR A 339 18.42 33.29 -1.00
C THR A 339 19.57 33.45 -2.00
N GLU A 340 19.31 33.96 -3.20
CA GLU A 340 20.31 34.29 -4.22
C GLU A 340 21.26 35.41 -3.77
N ALA A 341 20.76 36.44 -3.07
CA ALA A 341 21.63 37.48 -2.50
C ALA A 341 22.54 36.94 -1.40
N LYS A 342 22.05 36.02 -0.54
CA LYS A 342 22.89 35.33 0.45
C LYS A 342 23.91 34.39 -0.21
N GLN A 343 23.52 33.65 -1.24
CA GLN A 343 24.43 32.78 -2.01
C GLN A 343 25.50 33.56 -2.79
N ALA A 344 25.13 34.70 -3.37
CA ALA A 344 26.03 35.64 -4.04
C ALA A 344 26.96 36.38 -3.06
N ALA A 345 26.54 36.55 -1.80
CA ALA A 345 27.40 37.10 -0.74
C ALA A 345 28.43 36.08 -0.23
N LEU A 346 28.05 34.80 -0.15
CA LEU A 346 28.95 33.68 0.22
C LEU A 346 30.06 33.42 -0.81
N THR A 347 29.79 33.63 -2.10
CA THR A 347 30.79 33.46 -3.17
C THR A 347 31.90 34.53 -3.15
N LYS A 348 31.72 35.62 -2.40
CA LYS A 348 32.71 36.70 -2.28
C LYS A 348 33.73 36.52 -1.15
N SER A 349 33.62 35.49 -0.30
CA SER A 349 34.46 35.35 0.90
C SER A 349 35.50 34.22 0.89
N PHE A 350 35.73 33.56 -0.25
CA PHE A 350 36.83 32.60 -0.40
C PHE A 350 37.81 33.04 -1.49
N THR A 351 38.52 34.14 -1.23
CA THR A 351 39.86 34.29 -1.79
C THR A 351 40.79 33.36 -1.03
N SER A 352 41.16 32.24 -1.65
CA SER A 352 42.26 31.38 -1.26
C SER A 352 43.49 32.24 -0.91
N SER A 353 43.82 32.34 0.37
CA SER A 353 45.16 32.74 0.77
C SER A 353 46.07 31.56 0.48
N ALA A 354 46.83 31.66 -0.62
CA ALA A 354 47.92 30.75 -0.91
C ALA A 354 48.80 30.62 0.34
N LEU A 355 49.02 29.37 0.76
CA LEU A 355 50.06 29.04 1.74
C LEU A 355 51.42 29.42 1.12
N PRO A 356 52.28 30.19 1.81
CA PRO A 356 53.65 30.37 1.37
C PRO A 356 54.40 29.04 1.52
N ILE A 357 55.24 28.73 0.52
CA ILE A 357 56.13 27.56 0.44
C ILE A 357 56.99 27.40 1.69
#